data_AF-A0A7K4D592-F1
#
_entry.id   AF-A0A7K4D592-F1
#
_cell.length_a   1.000
_cell.length_b   1.000
_cell.length_c   1.000
_cell.angle_alpha   90.00
_cell.angle_beta   90.00
_cell.angle_gamma   90.00
#
_symmetry.space_group_name_H-M   'P 1'
#
loop_
_entity.id
_entity.type
_entity.pdbx_description
1 polymer ?
#
loop_
_entity_poly.entity_id
_entity_poly.type
_entity_poly.pdbx_seq_one_letter_code
_entity_poly.pdbx_strand_id
1 'polypeptide(L)'
;MFCLTYDIWNEIVDDVVGAHIDLFEAMHHASEQLQLSKPLIDDLKGRGVKEIGTGSQRFLLKIDFLEDKIGGFKISLLAAEDIEVFEELKAEIASDHGFCIEEIEGFELEHGLDMDEDIFEEMRESYGIDVEIDENELLFELVVFDSQDIDDSRKIDEAWNGNASAN
;
A
#
# COMPACT_ATOMS: atom_id res chain seq x y z
N MET A 1 24.94 -27.34 0.86
CA MET A 1 23.48 -27.37 0.76
C MET A 1 23.03 -26.27 1.69
N PHE A 2 22.69 -25.12 1.11
CA PHE A 2 22.06 -24.05 1.88
C PHE A 2 20.66 -24.56 2.23
N CYS A 3 20.26 -24.37 3.48
CA CYS A 3 18.91 -24.67 3.92
C CYS A 3 18.20 -23.32 3.99
N LEU A 4 16.98 -23.24 3.47
CA LEU A 4 16.16 -22.07 3.71
C LEU A 4 15.94 -21.95 5.23
N THR A 5 16.16 -20.75 5.75
CA THR A 5 16.00 -20.41 7.16
C THR A 5 15.11 -19.18 7.24
N TYR A 6 14.52 -18.91 8.40
CA TYR A 6 13.74 -17.69 8.62
C TYR A 6 14.55 -16.41 8.35
N ASP A 7 15.85 -16.40 8.62
CA ASP A 7 16.69 -15.24 8.32
C ASP A 7 16.76 -14.98 6.80
N ILE A 8 17.01 -16.03 6.01
CA ILE A 8 17.05 -15.94 4.54
C ILE A 8 15.66 -15.68 3.95
N TRP A 9 14.61 -16.25 4.55
CA TRP A 9 13.22 -15.98 4.17
C TRP A 9 12.92 -14.49 4.26
N ASN A 10 13.23 -13.87 5.41
CA ASN A 10 13.04 -12.45 5.61
C ASN A 10 13.91 -11.62 4.65
N GLU A 11 15.15 -12.05 4.36
CA GLU A 11 15.98 -11.39 3.36
C GLU A 11 15.35 -11.44 1.95
N ILE A 12 14.73 -12.56 1.56
CA ILE A 12 14.00 -12.68 0.28
C ILE A 12 12.79 -11.75 0.28
N VAL A 13 12.00 -11.72 1.35
CA VAL A 13 10.86 -10.80 1.51
C VAL A 13 11.33 -9.35 1.34
N ASP A 14 12.35 -8.94 2.10
CA ASP A 14 12.92 -7.59 2.06
C ASP A 14 13.41 -7.21 0.66
N ASP A 15 14.05 -8.15 -0.05
CA ASP A 15 14.56 -7.92 -1.41
C ASP A 15 13.41 -7.78 -2.43
N VAL A 16 12.34 -8.58 -2.31
CA VAL A 16 11.15 -8.45 -3.17
C VAL A 16 10.47 -7.10 -2.94
N VAL A 17 10.34 -6.67 -1.69
CA VAL A 17 9.84 -5.33 -1.35
C VAL A 17 10.79 -4.25 -1.90
N GLY A 18 12.10 -4.47 -1.77
CA GLY A 18 13.15 -3.59 -2.26
C GLY A 18 13.09 -3.32 -3.76
N ALA A 19 12.69 -4.32 -4.55
CA ALA A 19 12.52 -4.18 -5.99
C ALA A 19 11.37 -3.23 -6.39
N HIS A 20 10.43 -2.95 -5.49
CA HIS A 20 9.30 -2.04 -5.74
C HIS A 20 9.54 -0.61 -5.22
N ILE A 21 10.70 -0.31 -4.61
CA ILE A 21 11.01 0.99 -4.01
C ILE A 21 10.79 2.15 -4.99
N ASP A 22 11.22 2.02 -6.24
CA ASP A 22 11.07 3.07 -7.25
C ASP A 22 9.59 3.42 -7.50
N LEU A 23 8.69 2.44 -7.43
CA LEU A 23 7.25 2.65 -7.54
C LEU A 23 6.73 3.38 -6.30
N PHE A 24 7.11 2.93 -5.11
CA PHE A 24 6.66 3.51 -3.85
C PHE A 24 7.12 4.96 -3.71
N GLU A 25 8.37 5.26 -4.03
CA GLU A 25 8.89 6.63 -4.07
C GLU A 25 8.10 7.50 -5.05
N ALA A 26 7.75 6.97 -6.22
CA ALA A 26 6.95 7.69 -7.20
C ALA A 26 5.52 7.96 -6.71
N MET A 27 4.89 7.00 -6.02
CA MET A 27 3.57 7.17 -5.41
C MET A 27 3.59 8.24 -4.32
N HIS A 28 4.56 8.18 -3.41
CA HIS A 28 4.74 9.19 -2.35
C HIS A 28 5.05 10.57 -2.94
N HIS A 29 5.91 10.64 -3.95
CA HIS A 29 6.20 11.91 -4.61
C HIS A 29 4.96 12.50 -5.30
N ALA A 30 4.14 11.67 -5.95
CA ALA A 30 2.90 12.10 -6.56
C ALA A 30 1.87 12.57 -5.51
N SER A 31 1.81 11.91 -4.34
CA SER A 31 0.93 12.32 -3.25
C SER A 31 1.33 13.67 -2.64
N GLU A 32 2.63 13.92 -2.45
CA GLU A 32 3.16 15.21 -1.94
C GLU A 32 2.86 16.38 -2.89
N GLN A 33 2.84 16.12 -4.20
CA GLN A 33 2.50 17.14 -5.20
C GLN A 33 0.99 17.37 -5.35
N LEU A 34 0.16 16.47 -4.82
CA LEU A 34 -1.28 16.51 -5.00
C LEU A 34 -1.91 17.63 -4.18
N GLN A 35 -2.48 18.61 -4.87
CA GLN A 35 -3.29 19.64 -4.23
C GLN A 35 -4.76 19.22 -4.18
N LEU A 36 -5.19 18.69 -3.03
CA LEU A 36 -6.58 18.32 -2.74
C LEU A 36 -7.49 19.54 -2.57
N SER A 37 -7.70 20.26 -3.68
CA SER A 37 -8.59 21.40 -3.74
C SER A 37 -10.06 20.96 -3.76
N LYS A 38 -10.97 21.79 -3.25
CA LYS A 38 -12.42 21.52 -3.29
C LYS A 38 -12.91 21.15 -4.70
N PRO A 39 -12.53 21.85 -5.79
CA PRO A 39 -12.93 21.46 -7.14
C PRO A 39 -12.46 20.06 -7.56
N LEU A 40 -11.27 19.64 -7.12
CA LEU A 40 -10.76 18.30 -7.40
C LEU A 40 -11.56 17.23 -6.65
N ILE A 41 -11.85 17.47 -5.37
CA ILE A 41 -12.67 16.56 -4.55
C ILE A 41 -14.09 16.46 -5.11
N ASP A 42 -14.70 17.59 -5.49
CA ASP A 42 -16.05 17.59 -6.07
C ASP A 42 -16.08 16.84 -7.43
N ASP A 43 -15.03 16.96 -8.26
CA ASP A 43 -14.88 16.20 -9.51
C ASP A 43 -14.70 14.70 -9.24
N LEU A 44 -13.87 14.32 -8.26
CA LEU A 44 -13.69 12.94 -7.82
C LEU A 44 -15.00 12.34 -7.30
N LYS A 45 -15.74 13.06 -6.44
CA LYS A 45 -17.05 12.60 -5.93
C LYS A 45 -18.06 12.33 -7.05
N GLY A 46 -17.95 13.04 -8.18
CA GLY A 46 -18.80 12.82 -9.34
C GLY A 46 -18.37 11.66 -10.23
N ARG A 47 -17.07 11.32 -10.27
CA ARG A 47 -16.49 10.33 -11.21
C ARG A 47 -16.03 9.02 -10.56
N GLY A 48 -15.78 9.02 -9.26
CA GLY A 48 -15.16 7.92 -8.50
C GLY A 48 -13.65 7.83 -8.66
N VAL A 49 -13.14 8.00 -9.88
CA VAL A 49 -11.70 7.91 -10.18
C VAL A 49 -11.23 9.00 -11.13
N LYS A 50 -9.93 9.30 -11.08
CA LYS A 50 -9.26 10.24 -11.97
C LYS A 50 -7.81 9.86 -12.17
N GLU A 51 -7.41 9.69 -13.42
CA GLU A 51 -6.00 9.51 -13.77
C GLU A 51 -5.19 10.78 -13.47
N ILE A 52 -4.07 10.62 -12.79
CA ILE A 52 -3.12 11.69 -12.47
C ILE A 52 -1.69 11.28 -12.86
N GLY A 53 -0.86 12.29 -13.13
CA GLY A 53 0.53 12.11 -13.57
C GLY A 53 0.80 12.72 -14.94
N THR A 54 2.06 13.09 -15.17
CA THR A 54 2.56 13.56 -16.47
C THR A 54 3.82 12.79 -16.81
N GLY A 55 3.75 11.83 -17.73
CA GLY A 55 4.92 11.04 -18.13
C GLY A 55 4.61 9.57 -18.38
N SER A 56 5.57 8.70 -18.05
CA SER A 56 5.51 7.24 -18.21
C SER A 56 4.82 6.51 -17.05
N GLN A 57 4.79 7.10 -15.85
CA GLN A 57 4.03 6.58 -14.71
C GLN A 57 2.64 7.22 -14.70
N ARG A 58 1.62 6.36 -14.72
CA ARG A 58 0.20 6.74 -14.66
C ARG A 58 -0.35 6.21 -13.35
N PHE A 59 -0.91 7.10 -12.54
CA PHE A 59 -1.56 6.74 -11.30
C PHE A 59 -3.05 7.03 -11.40
N LEU A 60 -3.85 6.27 -10.65
CA LEU A 60 -5.28 6.54 -10.52
C LEU A 60 -5.56 7.10 -9.13
N LEU A 61 -6.14 8.29 -9.08
CA LEU A 61 -6.67 8.86 -7.86
C LEU A 61 -8.11 8.38 -7.69
N LYS A 62 -8.39 7.64 -6.62
CA LYS A 62 -9.70 7.06 -6.30
C LYS A 62 -10.29 7.74 -5.07
N ILE A 63 -11.61 7.90 -5.06
CA ILE A 63 -12.36 8.29 -3.85
C ILE A 63 -13.31 7.17 -3.46
N ASP A 64 -13.20 6.70 -2.22
CA ASP A 64 -14.10 5.72 -1.63
C ASP A 64 -14.92 6.40 -0.54
N PHE A 65 -16.24 6.22 -0.61
CA PHE A 65 -17.15 6.76 0.40
C PHE A 65 -17.27 5.77 1.55
N LEU A 66 -17.11 6.28 2.77
CA LEU A 66 -17.27 5.49 3.97
C LEU A 66 -18.75 5.38 4.29
N GLU A 67 -19.21 4.20 4.68
CA GLU A 67 -20.58 3.96 5.15
C GLU A 67 -20.78 4.51 6.58
N ASP A 68 -20.45 5.79 6.79
CA ASP A 68 -20.67 6.50 8.03
C ASP A 68 -21.88 7.44 7.94
N LYS A 69 -22.33 7.95 9.09
CA LYS A 69 -23.50 8.84 9.17
C LYS A 69 -23.20 10.27 8.74
N ILE A 70 -21.95 10.59 8.42
CA ILE A 70 -21.45 11.95 8.22
C ILE A 70 -20.95 12.21 6.80
N GLY A 71 -20.90 11.17 5.96
CA GLY A 71 -20.45 11.24 4.56
C GLY A 71 -18.93 11.33 4.43
N GLY A 72 -18.21 10.60 5.29
CA GLY A 72 -16.76 10.45 5.20
C GLY A 72 -16.33 9.82 3.87
N PHE A 73 -15.09 10.09 3.49
CA PHE A 73 -14.46 9.56 2.30
C PHE A 73 -12.95 9.42 2.50
N LYS A 74 -12.40 8.42 1.83
CA LYS A 74 -10.97 8.16 1.68
C LYS A 74 -10.57 8.50 0.25
N ILE A 75 -9.44 9.16 0.06
CA ILE A 75 -8.82 9.33 -1.25
C ILE A 75 -7.52 8.56 -1.24
N SER A 76 -7.31 7.76 -2.28
CA SER A 76 -6.12 6.93 -2.43
C SER A 76 -5.53 7.08 -3.82
N LEU A 77 -4.22 6.93 -3.89
CA LEU A 77 -3.46 6.83 -5.12
C LEU A 77 -3.21 5.36 -5.43
N LEU A 78 -3.59 4.93 -6.63
CA LEU A 78 -3.46 3.56 -7.08
C LEU A 78 -2.42 3.44 -8.19
N ALA A 79 -1.65 2.36 -8.12
CA ALA A 79 -0.85 1.81 -9.21
C ALA A 79 -1.21 0.34 -9.42
N ALA A 80 -0.91 -0.19 -10.59
CA ALA A 80 -1.14 -1.58 -10.93
C ALA A 80 0.06 -2.13 -11.70
N GLU A 81 0.38 -3.39 -11.44
CA GLU A 81 1.28 -4.19 -12.27
C GLU A 81 0.67 -5.55 -12.58
N ASP A 82 1.21 -6.23 -13.59
CA ASP A 82 0.76 -7.58 -13.94
C ASP A 82 1.27 -8.58 -12.89
N ILE A 83 0.40 -9.47 -12.43
CA ILE A 83 0.77 -10.50 -11.45
C ILE A 83 1.90 -11.40 -11.97
N GLU A 84 1.99 -11.62 -13.29
CA GLU A 84 3.09 -12.40 -13.88
C GLU A 84 4.46 -11.74 -13.61
N VAL A 85 4.53 -10.41 -13.58
CA VAL A 85 5.77 -9.66 -13.27
C VAL A 85 6.16 -9.87 -11.81
N PHE A 86 5.18 -9.84 -10.90
CA PHE A 86 5.42 -10.09 -9.48
C PHE A 86 5.91 -11.52 -9.22
N GLU A 87 5.30 -12.52 -9.86
CA GLU A 87 5.72 -13.92 -9.75
C GLU A 87 7.13 -14.16 -10.32
N GLU A 88 7.44 -13.57 -11.48
CA GLU A 88 8.77 -13.63 -12.09
C GLU A 88 9.82 -13.01 -11.17
N LEU A 89 9.51 -11.87 -10.56
CA LEU A 89 10.38 -11.18 -9.61
C LEU A 89 10.65 -12.01 -8.36
N LYS A 90 9.62 -12.59 -7.74
CA LYS A 90 9.78 -13.51 -6.58
C LYS A 90 10.71 -14.66 -6.93
N ALA A 91 10.50 -15.29 -8.09
CA ALA A 91 11.30 -16.41 -8.54
C ALA A 91 12.77 -16.01 -8.84
N GLU A 92 12.99 -14.83 -9.43
CA GLU A 92 14.33 -14.29 -9.69
C GLU A 92 15.08 -14.05 -8.38
N ILE A 93 14.45 -13.38 -7.41
CA ILE A 93 15.07 -13.06 -6.12
C ILE A 93 15.34 -14.33 -5.32
N ALA A 94 14.40 -15.27 -5.24
CA ALA A 94 14.64 -16.57 -4.63
C ALA A 94 15.86 -17.28 -5.27
N SER A 95 16.00 -17.18 -6.59
CA SER A 95 17.12 -17.74 -7.34
C SER A 95 18.46 -17.08 -7.02
N ASP A 96 18.48 -15.76 -6.84
CA ASP A 96 19.66 -15.00 -6.41
C ASP A 96 20.14 -15.42 -5.01
N HIS A 97 19.20 -15.83 -4.15
CA HIS A 97 19.47 -16.44 -2.84
C HIS A 97 19.81 -17.93 -2.91
N GLY A 98 19.76 -18.53 -4.11
CA GLY A 98 20.16 -19.91 -4.38
C GLY A 98 19.07 -20.95 -4.19
N PHE A 99 17.80 -20.54 -4.20
CA PHE A 99 16.62 -21.39 -4.06
C PHE A 99 15.75 -21.34 -5.32
N CYS A 100 15.08 -22.45 -5.65
CA CYS A 100 14.00 -22.41 -6.63
C CYS A 100 12.66 -22.13 -5.96
N ILE A 101 11.65 -21.72 -6.74
CA ILE A 101 10.34 -21.39 -6.21
C ILE A 101 9.69 -22.59 -5.48
N GLU A 102 9.92 -23.81 -5.96
CA GLU A 102 9.42 -25.02 -5.29
C GLU A 102 10.06 -25.27 -3.91
N GLU A 103 11.27 -24.76 -3.66
CA GLU A 103 11.89 -24.79 -2.34
C GLU A 103 11.27 -23.75 -1.40
N ILE A 104 10.86 -22.59 -1.92
CA ILE A 104 10.11 -21.57 -1.17
C ILE A 104 8.73 -22.12 -0.79
N GLU A 105 7.97 -22.64 -1.76
CA GLU A 105 6.65 -23.26 -1.53
C GLU A 105 6.73 -24.43 -0.55
N GLY A 106 7.80 -25.23 -0.62
CA GLY A 106 8.04 -26.31 0.32
C GLY A 106 8.21 -25.80 1.76
N PHE A 107 8.95 -24.71 1.93
CA PHE A 107 9.18 -24.10 3.23
C PHE A 107 7.91 -23.45 3.81
N GLU A 108 7.10 -22.78 2.97
CA GLU A 108 5.76 -22.28 3.35
C GLU A 108 4.91 -23.37 3.96
N LEU A 109 4.78 -24.50 3.26
CA LEU A 109 3.96 -25.63 3.69
C LEU A 109 4.48 -26.28 4.97
N GLU A 110 5.81 -26.39 5.12
CA GLU A 110 6.43 -26.98 6.30
C GLU A 110 6.27 -26.11 7.56
N HIS A 111 6.23 -24.80 7.39
CA HIS A 111 6.27 -23.83 8.48
C HIS A 111 4.97 -23.07 8.71
N GLY A 112 3.99 -23.21 7.81
CA GLY A 112 2.72 -22.48 7.85
C GLY A 112 2.89 -20.99 7.58
N LEU A 113 3.74 -20.66 6.59
CA LEU A 113 4.00 -19.29 6.13
C LEU A 113 3.29 -19.03 4.79
N ASP A 114 3.23 -17.77 4.41
CA ASP A 114 2.69 -17.29 3.13
C ASP A 114 3.57 -16.11 2.67
N MET A 115 4.35 -16.34 1.61
CA MET A 115 5.31 -15.36 1.09
C MET A 115 4.59 -14.10 0.60
N ASP A 116 3.42 -14.23 -0.01
CA ASP A 116 2.67 -13.08 -0.52
C ASP A 116 2.13 -12.25 0.65
N GLU A 117 1.60 -12.91 1.68
CA GLU A 117 1.17 -12.23 2.91
C GLU A 117 2.32 -11.48 3.58
N ASP A 118 3.48 -12.14 3.75
CA ASP A 118 4.66 -11.53 4.39
C ASP A 118 5.20 -10.34 3.58
N ILE A 119 5.24 -10.46 2.24
CA ILE A 119 5.64 -9.36 1.36
C ILE A 119 4.66 -8.19 1.46
N PHE A 120 3.35 -8.44 1.41
CA PHE A 120 2.34 -7.38 1.46
C PHE A 120 2.29 -6.71 2.84
N GLU A 121 2.52 -7.47 3.92
CA GLU A 121 2.65 -6.91 5.26
C GLU A 121 3.88 -6.00 5.34
N GLU A 122 5.03 -6.42 4.85
CA GLU A 122 6.25 -5.60 4.85
C GLU A 122 6.10 -4.32 3.99
N MET A 123 5.45 -4.41 2.81
CA MET A 123 5.12 -3.22 2.00
C MET A 123 4.24 -2.21 2.76
N ARG A 124 3.25 -2.71 3.51
CA ARG A 124 2.39 -1.89 4.35
C ARG A 124 3.16 -1.27 5.52
N GLU A 125 3.91 -2.08 6.26
CA GLU A 125 4.60 -1.64 7.48
C GLU A 125 5.73 -0.64 7.19
N SER A 126 6.53 -0.90 6.16
CA SER A 126 7.68 -0.06 5.83
C SER A 126 7.35 1.14 4.96
N TYR A 127 6.35 1.05 4.07
CA TYR A 127 6.07 2.09 3.08
C TYR A 127 4.65 2.66 3.13
N GLY A 128 3.75 2.09 3.93
CA GLY A 128 2.35 2.52 3.99
C GLY A 128 1.58 2.25 2.70
N ILE A 129 2.02 1.25 1.92
CA ILE A 129 1.39 0.83 0.67
C ILE A 129 0.58 -0.44 0.95
N ASP A 130 -0.74 -0.33 0.82
CA ASP A 130 -1.61 -1.51 0.83
C ASP A 130 -1.53 -2.20 -0.54
N VAL A 131 -1.51 -3.53 -0.53
CA VAL A 131 -1.44 -4.32 -1.76
C VAL A 131 -2.54 -5.37 -1.77
N GLU A 132 -3.21 -5.51 -2.91
CA GLU A 132 -4.19 -6.56 -3.14
C GLU A 132 -4.05 -7.15 -4.54
N ILE A 133 -4.36 -8.43 -4.68
CA ILE A 133 -4.44 -9.11 -5.96
C ILE A 133 -5.89 -8.98 -6.48
N ASP A 134 -6.06 -8.39 -7.66
CA ASP A 134 -7.33 -8.30 -8.37
C ASP A 134 -7.23 -8.93 -9.76
N GLU A 135 -7.97 -10.03 -9.96
CA GLU A 135 -7.94 -10.86 -11.18
C GLU A 135 -6.52 -11.31 -11.60
N ASN A 136 -5.82 -10.50 -12.39
CA ASN A 136 -4.46 -10.74 -12.89
C ASN A 136 -3.53 -9.54 -12.65
N GLU A 137 -3.93 -8.60 -11.80
CA GLU A 137 -3.15 -7.42 -11.48
C GLU A 137 -2.85 -7.37 -9.98
N LEU A 138 -1.66 -6.87 -9.64
CA LEU A 138 -1.30 -6.48 -8.30
C LEU A 138 -1.54 -4.98 -8.14
N LEU A 139 -2.49 -4.63 -7.28
CA LEU A 139 -2.92 -3.26 -7.05
C LEU A 139 -2.23 -2.70 -5.82
N PHE A 140 -1.49 -1.61 -6.00
CA PHE A 140 -0.84 -0.86 -4.93
C PHE A 140 -1.69 0.36 -4.57
N GLU A 141 -2.02 0.53 -3.30
CA GLU A 141 -2.81 1.62 -2.78
C GLU A 141 -2.01 2.43 -1.74
N LEU A 142 -1.82 3.72 -2.03
CA LEU A 142 -1.34 4.71 -1.06
C LEU A 142 -2.48 5.62 -0.63
N VAL A 143 -2.82 5.62 0.65
CA VAL A 143 -3.83 6.52 1.21
C VAL A 143 -3.28 7.94 1.24
N VAL A 144 -3.91 8.87 0.52
CA VAL A 144 -3.47 10.28 0.48
C VAL A 144 -4.30 11.19 1.37
N PHE A 145 -5.53 10.77 1.70
CA PHE A 145 -6.41 11.51 2.59
C PHE A 145 -7.49 10.61 3.16
N ASP A 146 -7.66 10.63 4.48
CA ASP A 146 -8.83 10.10 5.15
C ASP A 146 -9.57 11.22 5.89
N SER A 147 -10.86 11.39 5.57
CA SER A 147 -11.71 12.35 6.26
C SER A 147 -11.89 12.04 7.76
N GLN A 148 -11.73 10.78 8.18
CA GLN A 148 -11.90 10.36 9.58
C GLN A 148 -10.72 10.82 10.45
N ASP A 149 -9.51 10.94 9.89
CA ASP A 149 -8.33 11.47 10.60
C ASP A 149 -8.54 12.93 11.07
N ILE A 150 -9.31 13.71 10.30
CA ILE A 150 -9.66 15.09 10.66
C ILE A 150 -10.66 15.13 11.84
N ASP A 151 -11.56 14.16 11.92
CA ASP A 151 -12.51 14.10 13.02
C ASP A 151 -11.87 13.55 14.31
N ASP A 152 -10.88 12.67 14.19
CA ASP A 152 -10.14 12.18 15.37
C ASP A 152 -9.17 13.23 15.94
N SER A 153 -8.54 14.05 15.10
CA SER A 153 -7.77 15.21 15.58
C SER A 153 -8.64 16.26 16.28
N ARG A 154 -9.88 16.47 15.83
CA ARG A 154 -10.86 17.35 16.52
C ARG A 154 -11.37 16.78 17.84
N LYS A 155 -11.54 15.46 17.96
CA LYS A 155 -11.86 14.82 19.25
C LYS A 155 -10.73 14.96 20.26
N ILE A 156 -9.48 14.99 19.82
CA ILE A 156 -8.32 15.25 20.70
C ILE A 156 -8.33 16.72 21.19
N ASP A 157 -8.64 17.70 20.34
CA ASP A 157 -8.75 19.10 20.78
C ASP A 157 -9.94 19.37 21.73
N GLU A 158 -11.06 18.66 21.57
CA GLU A 158 -12.19 18.74 22.51
C GLU A 158 -11.90 18.00 23.84
N ALA A 159 -11.12 16.91 23.81
CA ALA A 159 -10.70 16.20 25.02
C ALA A 159 -9.67 16.98 25.86
N TRP A 160 -8.88 17.86 25.25
CA TRP A 160 -7.89 18.70 25.94
C TRP A 160 -8.40 20.11 26.32
N ASN A 161 -9.49 20.59 25.70
CA ASN A 161 -10.17 21.83 26.13
C ASN A 161 -11.22 21.64 27.24
N GLY A 162 -11.40 20.41 27.73
CA GLY A 162 -12.39 20.04 28.74
C GLY A 162 -12.00 20.26 30.20
N ASN A 163 -11.04 21.13 30.55
CA ASN A 163 -10.74 21.39 31.97
C ASN A 163 -10.08 22.75 32.31
N ALA A 164 -10.63 23.85 31.78
CA ALA A 164 -10.33 25.19 32.27
C ALA A 164 -11.59 25.92 32.73
N SER A 165 -12.36 25.30 33.62
CA SER A 165 -13.35 26.01 34.47
C SER A 165 -13.69 25.15 35.69
N ALA A 166 -12.87 25.28 36.73
CA ALA A 166 -13.26 24.93 38.09
C ALA A 166 -12.64 25.94 39.06
N ASN A 167 -13.49 26.89 39.50
CA ASN A 167 -13.42 27.78 40.67
C ASN A 167 -12.07 28.29 41.18
#